data_AF-A0A4Q2LM11-F1
#
_entry.id   AF-A0A4Q2LM11-F1
#
_cell.length_a   1.000
_cell.length_b   1.000
_cell.length_c   1.000
_cell.angle_alpha   90.00
_cell.angle_beta   90.00
_cell.angle_gamma   90.00
#
_symmetry.space_group_name_H-M   'P 1'
#
loop_
_entity.id
_entity.type
_entity.pdbx_description
1 polymer ?
#
loop_
_entity_poly.entity_id
_entity_poly.type
_entity_poly.pdbx_seq_one_letter_code
_entity_poly.pdbx_strand_id
1 'polypeptide(L)' 'MKTDRWGDIIPINCHSQEVKVSSGDLLIANTSDFDLTEGKVYVCKTSYCDIEVVNDKGKLERYSYEWFDVYQGNIVKGY' A
#
# COMPACT_ATOMS: atom_id res chain seq x y z
N MET A 1 11.54 -17.66 0.09
CA MET A 1 11.03 -18.25 1.34
C MET A 1 12.08 -18.05 2.42
N LYS A 2 11.74 -17.45 3.56
CA LYS A 2 12.65 -17.30 4.70
C LYS A 2 12.25 -18.29 5.78
N THR A 3 13.23 -19.05 6.27
CA THR A 3 13.09 -19.94 7.41
C THR A 3 13.84 -19.33 8.59
N ASP A 4 13.41 -19.62 9.82
CA ASP A 4 14.18 -19.24 10.99
C ASP A 4 15.38 -20.18 11.22
N ARG A 5 16.12 -19.96 12.32
CA ARG A 5 17.30 -20.78 12.68
C ARG A 5 16.94 -22.19 13.19
N TRP A 6 15.66 -22.54 13.27
CA TRP A 6 15.14 -23.85 13.64
C TRP A 6 14.48 -24.58 12.45
N GLY A 7 14.41 -23.93 11.28
CA GLY A 7 13.90 -24.52 10.05
C GLY A 7 12.40 -24.34 9.86
N ASP A 8 11.74 -23.58 10.73
CA ASP A 8 10.32 -23.27 10.61
C ASP A 8 10.11 -22.18 9.55
N ILE A 9 9.02 -22.33 8.77
CA ILE A 9 8.62 -21.33 7.80
C ILE A 9 8.15 -20.11 8.58
N ILE A 10 8.89 -19.01 8.48
CA ILE A 10 8.43 -17.74 9.03
C ILE A 10 7.24 -17.33 8.17
N PRO A 11 6.00 -17.29 8.70
CA PRO A 11 4.89 -16.70 7.96
C PRO A 11 5.33 -15.29 7.61
N ILE A 12 5.29 -14.94 6.32
CA ILE A 12 5.49 -13.55 5.88
C ILE A 12 4.33 -12.79 6.50
N ASN A 13 4.55 -12.28 7.71
CA ASN A 13 3.61 -11.43 8.37
C ASN A 13 3.70 -10.11 7.63
N CYS A 14 2.77 -9.88 6.71
CA CYS A 14 2.68 -8.65 5.93
C CYS A 14 2.55 -7.40 6.84
N HIS A 15 2.26 -7.60 8.13
CA HIS A 15 2.22 -6.55 9.15
C HIS A 15 3.58 -6.17 9.75
N SER A 16 4.67 -6.91 9.49
CA SER A 16 5.98 -6.66 10.13
C SER A 16 7.11 -6.27 9.17
N GLN A 17 6.79 -5.98 7.90
CA GLN A 17 7.69 -5.20 7.07
C GLN A 17 7.21 -3.76 7.09
N GLU A 18 8.09 -2.86 7.51
CA GLU A 18 8.03 -1.43 7.19
C GLU A 18 7.98 -1.29 5.66
N VAL A 19 6.83 -1.57 5.04
CA VAL A 19 6.60 -1.27 3.64
C VAL A 19 6.53 0.25 3.60
N LYS A 20 7.70 0.86 3.39
CA LYS A 20 7.84 2.28 3.15
C LYS A 20 7.20 2.56 1.80
N VAL A 21 5.89 2.76 1.83
CA VAL A 21 5.19 3.44 0.74
C VAL A 21 5.92 4.75 0.53
N SER A 22 6.24 5.05 -0.72
CA SER A 22 6.85 6.28 -1.16
C SER A 22 5.87 7.06 -2.03
N SER A 23 6.06 8.38 -2.13
CA SER A 23 5.37 9.17 -3.15
C SER A 23 5.55 8.55 -4.54
N GLY A 24 4.44 8.31 -5.24
CA GLY A 24 4.41 7.67 -6.55
C GLY A 24 4.06 6.18 -6.53
N ASP A 25 4.06 5.54 -5.36
CA ASP A 25 3.65 4.13 -5.25
C ASP A 25 2.15 3.96 -5.52
N LEU A 26 1.82 2.78 -6.05
CA LEU A 26 0.45 2.38 -6.33
C LEU A 26 -0.13 1.66 -5.12
N LEU A 27 -1.33 2.07 -4.73
CA LEU A 27 -2.07 1.59 -3.58
C LEU A 27 -3.44 1.10 -4.04
N ILE A 28 -3.86 -0.06 -3.58
CA ILE A 28 -5.19 -0.60 -3.85
C ILE A 28 -6.03 -0.38 -2.61
N ALA A 29 -7.15 0.33 -2.70
CA ALA A 29 -8.02 0.45 -1.53
C ALA A 29 -8.63 -0.91 -1.18
N ASN A 30 -8.61 -1.27 0.11
CA ASN A 30 -9.23 -2.49 0.61
C ASN A 30 -10.61 -2.23 1.27
N THR A 31 -11.11 -1.00 1.13
CA THR A 31 -12.40 -0.55 1.64
C THR A 31 -13.14 0.29 0.61
N SER A 32 -14.47 0.31 0.70
CA SER A 32 -15.36 1.18 -0.07
C SER A 32 -15.88 2.38 0.74
N ASP A 33 -15.27 2.65 1.90
CA ASP A 33 -15.64 3.76 2.78
C ASP A 33 -14.83 5.03 2.47
N PHE A 34 -15.26 6.16 3.03
CA PHE A 34 -14.50 7.43 3.03
C PHE A 34 -14.09 7.93 1.64
N ASP A 35 -15.00 7.78 0.67
CA ASP A 35 -14.80 8.19 -0.73
C ASP A 35 -13.68 7.41 -1.45
N LEU A 36 -13.40 6.19 -0.97
CA LEU A 36 -12.62 5.18 -1.65
C LEU A 36 -13.56 4.11 -2.22
N THR A 37 -13.19 3.52 -3.35
CA THR A 37 -13.77 2.29 -3.89
C THR A 37 -12.81 1.12 -3.68
N GLU A 38 -13.29 0.02 -3.09
CA GLU A 38 -12.51 -1.20 -2.88
C GLU A 38 -12.00 -1.78 -4.20
N GLY A 39 -10.74 -2.23 -4.23
CA GLY A 39 -10.08 -2.76 -5.41
C GLY A 39 -9.61 -1.71 -6.41
N LYS A 40 -9.93 -0.42 -6.22
CA LYS A 40 -9.45 0.66 -7.08
C LYS A 40 -8.00 1.03 -6.74
N VAL A 41 -7.22 1.36 -7.77
CA VAL A 41 -5.83 1.80 -7.64
C VAL A 41 -5.76 3.32 -7.46
N TYR A 42 -4.98 3.75 -6.48
CA TYR A 42 -4.66 5.13 -6.15
C TYR A 42 -3.14 5.32 -6.19
N VAL A 43 -2.72 6.56 -6.43
CA VAL A 43 -1.30 6.93 -6.43
C VAL A 43 -1.02 7.67 -5.12
N CYS A 44 -0.05 7.18 -4.35
CA CYS A 44 0.43 7.87 -3.16
C CYS A 44 1.07 9.21 -3.55
N LYS A 45 0.63 10.32 -2.95
CA LYS A 45 1.20 11.65 -3.16
C LYS A 45 2.28 11.97 -2.14
N THR A 46 2.04 11.63 -0.88
CA THR A 46 3.03 11.74 0.19
C THR A 46 2.86 10.57 1.17
N SER A 47 3.97 10.13 1.74
CA SER A 47 4.00 9.18 2.83
C SER A 47 4.96 9.70 3.90
N TYR A 48 4.42 9.98 5.08
CA TYR A 48 5.25 10.36 6.23
C TYR A 48 4.78 9.60 7.47
N CYS A 49 3.51 9.77 7.82
CA CYS A 49 2.80 8.96 8.82
C CYS A 49 1.50 8.40 8.26
N ASP A 50 0.78 9.24 7.51
CA ASP A 50 -0.44 8.87 6.77
C ASP A 50 -0.16 8.85 5.27
N ILE A 51 -1.08 8.25 4.52
CA ILE A 51 -1.05 8.23 3.07
C ILE A 51 -1.94 9.35 2.54
N GLU A 52 -1.38 10.25 1.73
CA GLU A 52 -2.20 11.17 0.93
C GLU A 52 -2.50 10.57 -0.44
N VAL A 53 -3.79 10.46 -0.79
CA VAL A 53 -4.25 10.07 -2.12
C VAL A 53 -5.33 11.04 -2.61
N VAL A 54 -5.51 11.08 -3.94
CA VAL A 54 -6.65 11.75 -4.55
C VAL A 54 -7.81 10.76 -4.58
N ASN A 55 -8.86 11.03 -3.83
CA ASN A 55 -10.02 10.15 -3.67
C ASN A 55 -10.95 10.17 -4.90
N ASP A 56 -12.06 9.43 -4.82
CA ASP A 56 -13.00 9.30 -5.94
C ASP A 56 -13.72 10.61 -6.29
N LYS A 57 -13.71 11.59 -5.39
CA LYS A 57 -14.24 12.94 -5.62
C LYS A 57 -13.19 13.91 -6.16
N GLY A 58 -11.97 13.44 -6.44
CA GLY A 58 -10.87 14.28 -6.90
C GLY A 58 -10.26 15.16 -5.82
N LYS A 59 -10.52 14.88 -4.54
CA LYS A 59 -9.94 15.62 -3.41
C LYS A 59 -8.69 14.92 -2.89
N LEU A 60 -7.66 15.70 -2.57
CA LEU A 60 -6.49 15.21 -1.87
C LEU A 60 -6.82 15.07 -0.39
N GLU A 61 -6.84 13.85 0.12
CA GLU A 61 -7.18 13.55 1.50
C GLU A 61 -6.17 12.56 2.12
N ARG A 62 -6.13 12.55 3.45
CA ARG A 62 -5.24 11.70 4.24
C ARG A 62 -5.99 10.51 4.76
N TYR A 63 -5.35 9.36 4.64
CA TYR A 63 -5.92 8.09 4.98
C TYR A 63 -4.93 7.22 5.74
N SER A 64 -5.46 6.37 6.62
CA SER A 64 -4.68 5.36 7.32
C SER A 64 -4.12 4.34 6.33
N TYR A 65 -2.90 3.89 6.60
CA TYR A 65 -2.25 2.83 5.83
C TYR A 65 -3.10 1.55 5.74
N GLU A 66 -3.85 1.25 6.81
CA GLU A 66 -4.68 0.05 6.93
C GLU A 66 -5.81 -0.03 5.89
N TRP A 67 -6.13 1.08 5.22
CA TRP A 67 -7.18 1.13 4.20
C TRP A 67 -6.67 0.81 2.80
N PHE A 68 -5.38 0.49 2.67
CA PHE A 68 -4.74 0.19 1.41
C PHE A 68 -3.87 -1.05 1.49
N ASP A 69 -3.93 -1.84 0.42
CA ASP A 69 -2.91 -2.82 0.07
C ASP A 69 -1.88 -2.17 -0.85
N VAL A 70 -0.60 -2.34 -0.54
CA VAL A 70 0.47 -1.82 -1.40
C VAL A 70 0.66 -2.74 -2.58
N TYR A 71 0.54 -2.18 -3.78
CA TYR A 71 0.80 -2.93 -5.00
C TYR A 71 2.31 -3.12 -5.18
N GLN A 72 2.83 -4.27 -4.73
CA GLN A 72 4.22 -4.69 -4.96
C GLN A 72 4.43 -5.27 -6.38
N GLY A 73 3.89 -4.61 -7.39
CA GLY A 73 4.20 -4.94 -8.78
C GLY A 73 5.65 -4.59 -9.09
N ASN A 74 6.35 -5.45 -9.81
CA ASN A 74 7.68 -5.11 -10.32
C ASN A 74 7.56 -3.89 -11.26
N ILE A 75 8.30 -2.82 -10.97
CA ILE A 75 8.51 -1.73 -11.93
C ILE A 75 9.19 -2.35 -13.16
N VAL A 76 8.45 -2.51 -14.25
CA VAL A 76 9.04 -2.88 -15.54
C VAL A 76 9.79 -1.64 -16.02
N LYS A 77 11.12 -1.62 -15.84
CA LYS A 77 11.96 -0.61 -16.50
C LYS A 77 11.89 -0.82 -18.01
N GLY A 78 11.18 0.06 -18.71
CA GLY A 78 11.15 0.21 -20.17
C GLY A 78 10.03 1.18 -20.51
N TYR A 79 10.19 2.23 -21.31
CA TYR A 79 11.01 2.40 -22.52
C TYR A 79 11.41 3.87 -22.70
#